data_AF-A0A9K3DJW4-F1
#
_entry.id   AF-A0A9K3DJW4-F1
#
_cell.length_a   1.000
_cell.length_b   1.000
_cell.length_c   1.000
_cell.angle_alpha   90.00
_cell.angle_beta   90.00
_cell.angle_gamma   90.00
#
_symmetry.space_group_name_H-M   'P 1'
#
loop_
_entity.id
_entity.type
_entity.pdbx_description
1 polymer ?
#
loop_
_entity_poly.entity_id
_entity_poly.type
_entity_poly.pdbx_seq_one_letter_code
_entity_poly.pdbx_strand_id
1 'polypeptide(L)'
;MLEHRTIDWEWLQSIGASDRVAELLGPRLRAAMDCDWKQYTELTLEFHCTFHHKEGTFAERNAVSFSLGRNLYEMSIAQFGVALGFYTQEEVQTDEFVNGLRGVYNYPRPKCLDSTDLARFWETIATQPFDQMNLITSVRDPIHRYILKALATTVVARKSGENKANWLDIFALMCMVEKRNRNLASFFAWSCNRPRRGGKWAAMDLGPYIARLARNVRALTKYKLEQMHESFPTVHWSVADLQLAGVLTSSDPPEWNHSQGAPPARQPVPRQRREVPVPQ
;
A
#
# COMPACT_ATOMS: atom_id res chain seq x y z
N MET A 1 -10.92 14.14 -7.35
CA MET A 1 -10.78 12.81 -6.73
C MET A 1 -10.02 11.91 -7.69
N LEU A 2 -9.22 10.98 -7.18
CA LEU A 2 -8.55 9.94 -7.95
C LEU A 2 -9.55 8.81 -8.20
N GLU A 3 -9.60 8.32 -9.43
CA GLU A 3 -10.37 7.13 -9.75
C GLU A 3 -9.72 5.92 -9.08
N HIS A 4 -10.48 5.19 -8.27
CA HIS A 4 -9.96 4.06 -7.50
C HIS A 4 -9.79 2.83 -8.41
N ARG A 5 -8.79 2.01 -8.13
CA ARG A 5 -8.49 0.79 -8.90
C ARG A 5 -8.67 -0.46 -8.03
N THR A 6 -9.19 -1.54 -8.60
CA THR A 6 -9.31 -2.84 -7.92
C THR A 6 -8.94 -4.00 -8.84
N ILE A 7 -8.73 -5.17 -8.23
CA ILE A 7 -8.34 -6.40 -8.91
C ILE A 7 -9.48 -6.93 -9.77
N ASP A 8 -9.15 -7.26 -11.01
CA ASP A 8 -10.00 -8.03 -11.90
C ASP A 8 -9.68 -9.52 -11.73
N TRP A 9 -10.46 -10.21 -10.89
CA TRP A 9 -10.24 -11.63 -10.60
C TRP A 9 -10.64 -12.54 -11.75
N GLU A 10 -11.65 -12.17 -12.52
CA GLU A 10 -12.08 -12.93 -13.70
C GLU A 10 -10.98 -12.90 -14.76
N TRP A 11 -10.41 -11.72 -15.01
CA TRP A 11 -9.26 -11.58 -15.87
C TRP A 11 -8.05 -12.36 -15.35
N LEU A 12 -7.68 -12.24 -14.07
CA LEU A 12 -6.59 -13.01 -13.47
C LEU A 12 -6.78 -14.53 -13.60
N GLN A 13 -8.04 -15.00 -13.52
CA GLN A 13 -8.37 -16.40 -13.71
C GLN A 13 -8.18 -16.82 -15.17
N SER A 14 -8.61 -15.99 -16.13
CA SER A 14 -8.47 -16.26 -17.57
C SER A 14 -7.01 -16.45 -18.01
N ILE A 15 -6.07 -15.83 -17.29
CA ILE A 15 -4.63 -15.93 -17.56
C ILE A 15 -3.89 -16.90 -16.61
N GLY A 16 -4.60 -17.62 -15.74
CA GLY A 16 -4.01 -18.61 -14.83
C GLY A 16 -3.17 -18.03 -13.68
N ALA A 17 -3.33 -16.74 -13.35
CA ALA A 17 -2.56 -16.05 -12.31
C ALA A 17 -3.32 -15.89 -10.97
N SER A 18 -4.63 -16.10 -10.96
CA SER A 18 -5.52 -15.87 -9.82
C SER A 18 -5.02 -16.50 -8.51
N ASP A 19 -4.70 -17.80 -8.51
CA ASP A 19 -4.33 -18.51 -7.29
C ASP A 19 -3.04 -17.97 -6.66
N ARG A 20 -2.04 -17.69 -7.50
CA ARG A 20 -0.76 -17.15 -7.07
C ARG A 20 -0.88 -15.73 -6.52
N VAL A 21 -1.73 -14.90 -7.12
CA VAL A 21 -2.06 -13.56 -6.60
C VAL A 21 -2.80 -13.66 -5.27
N ALA A 22 -3.80 -14.54 -5.18
CA ALA A 22 -4.58 -14.76 -3.95
C ALA A 22 -3.70 -15.28 -2.80
N GLU A 23 -2.77 -16.20 -3.07
CA GLU A 23 -1.82 -16.71 -2.08
C GLU A 23 -0.93 -15.59 -1.55
N LEU A 24 -0.35 -14.77 -2.43
CA LEU A 24 0.52 -13.65 -2.04
C LEU A 24 -0.21 -12.61 -1.20
N LEU A 25 -1.42 -12.22 -1.60
CA LEU A 25 -2.21 -11.24 -0.83
C LEU A 25 -2.59 -11.79 0.55
N GLY A 26 -2.89 -13.09 0.62
CA GLY A 26 -3.53 -13.69 1.79
C GLY A 26 -4.94 -13.14 2.01
N PRO A 27 -5.71 -13.71 2.95
CA PRO A 27 -7.13 -13.42 3.11
C PRO A 27 -7.39 -11.95 3.48
N ARG A 28 -6.57 -11.38 4.37
CA ARG A 28 -6.80 -10.04 4.93
C ARG A 28 -6.52 -8.92 3.92
N LEU A 29 -5.40 -8.97 3.20
CA LEU A 29 -5.11 -7.95 2.19
C LEU A 29 -6.00 -8.16 0.96
N ARG A 30 -6.35 -9.40 0.61
CA ARG A 30 -7.34 -9.65 -0.44
C ARG A 30 -8.66 -8.95 -0.16
N ALA A 31 -9.23 -9.14 1.04
CA ALA A 31 -10.46 -8.45 1.44
C ALA A 31 -10.33 -6.92 1.40
N ALA A 32 -9.14 -6.37 1.67
CA ALA A 32 -8.89 -4.95 1.52
C ALA A 32 -8.76 -4.52 0.05
N MET A 33 -8.21 -5.35 -0.83
CA MET A 33 -8.03 -5.05 -2.27
C MET A 33 -9.32 -5.21 -3.07
N ASP A 34 -10.23 -6.09 -2.65
CA ASP A 34 -11.56 -6.36 -3.23
C ASP A 34 -12.57 -5.25 -2.88
N CYS A 35 -12.10 -4.01 -2.97
CA CYS A 35 -12.79 -2.80 -2.55
C CYS A 35 -13.57 -2.18 -3.71
N ASP A 36 -14.88 -2.39 -3.72
CA ASP A 36 -15.84 -1.86 -4.71
C ASP A 36 -16.77 -0.78 -4.13
N TRP A 37 -16.48 -0.29 -2.91
CA TRP A 37 -17.37 0.63 -2.22
C TRP A 37 -17.45 1.99 -2.91
N LYS A 38 -18.64 2.61 -2.84
CA LYS A 38 -18.86 3.99 -3.30
C LYS A 38 -17.93 4.97 -2.60
N GLN A 39 -17.48 5.99 -3.33
CA GLN A 39 -16.70 7.09 -2.78
C GLN A 39 -17.48 8.40 -2.82
N TYR A 40 -17.35 9.20 -1.75
CA TYR A 40 -18.03 10.49 -1.61
C TYR A 40 -17.01 11.61 -1.43
N THR A 41 -17.20 12.70 -2.18
CA THR A 41 -16.23 13.80 -2.24
C THR A 41 -16.07 14.48 -0.88
N GLU A 42 -17.19 14.73 -0.19
CA GLU A 42 -17.23 15.44 1.09
C GLU A 42 -16.51 14.68 2.20
N LEU A 43 -16.79 13.38 2.32
CA LEU A 43 -16.13 12.51 3.31
C LEU A 43 -14.63 12.42 3.05
N THR A 44 -14.26 12.27 1.78
CA THR A 44 -12.84 12.17 1.42
C THR A 44 -12.11 13.48 1.69
N LEU A 45 -12.72 14.62 1.35
CA LEU A 45 -12.14 15.93 1.61
C LEU A 45 -11.97 16.16 3.12
N GLU A 46 -13.03 15.97 3.91
CA GLU A 46 -13.01 16.15 5.36
C GLU A 46 -11.94 15.28 6.02
N PHE A 47 -11.92 13.98 5.67
CA PHE A 47 -10.94 13.03 6.20
C PHE A 47 -9.52 13.51 5.93
N HIS A 48 -9.18 13.79 4.67
CA HIS A 48 -7.80 14.14 4.32
C HIS A 48 -7.36 15.52 4.78
N CYS A 49 -8.29 16.46 4.99
CA CYS A 49 -7.97 17.76 5.58
C CYS A 49 -7.67 17.67 7.08
N THR A 50 -8.07 16.59 7.75
CA THR A 50 -8.01 16.48 9.22
C THR A 50 -7.26 15.23 9.70
N PHE A 51 -6.92 14.31 8.80
CA PHE A 51 -6.23 13.07 9.16
C PHE A 51 -4.81 13.36 9.65
N HIS A 52 -4.49 12.77 10.79
CA HIS A 52 -3.17 12.79 11.38
C HIS A 52 -2.84 11.41 11.94
N HIS A 53 -1.63 10.93 11.68
CA HIS A 53 -1.08 9.72 12.28
C HIS A 53 0.19 10.06 13.05
N LYS A 54 0.16 9.80 14.36
CA LYS A 54 1.28 10.01 15.29
C LYS A 54 2.18 8.78 15.29
N GLU A 55 3.29 8.87 14.60
CA GLU A 55 4.24 7.76 14.53
C GLU A 55 4.74 7.36 15.92
N GLY A 56 4.87 6.05 16.18
CA GLY A 56 5.40 5.53 17.45
C GLY A 56 4.37 5.39 18.58
N THR A 57 3.18 5.97 18.43
CA THR A 57 2.11 5.96 19.45
C THR A 57 1.11 4.81 19.27
N PHE A 58 1.56 3.65 18.79
CA PHE A 58 0.72 2.54 18.29
C PHE A 58 -0.50 2.17 19.18
N ALA A 59 -0.32 2.17 20.50
CA ALA A 59 -1.36 1.81 21.46
C ALA A 59 -2.12 3.01 22.06
N GLU A 60 -1.65 4.23 21.81
CA GLU A 60 -2.26 5.44 22.36
C GLU A 60 -3.60 5.72 21.69
N ARG A 61 -4.53 6.32 22.44
CA ARG A 61 -5.90 6.57 21.95
C ARG A 61 -5.99 7.61 20.83
N ASN A 62 -4.93 8.35 20.57
CA ASN A 62 -4.84 9.37 19.52
C ASN A 62 -3.72 9.04 18.52
N ALA A 63 -3.39 7.75 18.35
CA ALA A 63 -2.43 7.29 17.36
C ALA A 63 -2.83 7.73 15.95
N VAL A 64 -4.13 7.69 15.65
CA VAL A 64 -4.72 8.39 14.53
C VAL A 64 -5.83 9.31 15.00
N SER A 65 -5.96 10.46 14.35
CA SER A 65 -7.09 11.35 14.52
C SER A 65 -7.58 11.88 13.18
N PHE A 66 -8.89 12.07 13.04
CA PHE A 66 -9.51 12.63 11.84
C PHE A 66 -10.94 13.08 12.14
N SER A 67 -11.48 13.94 11.28
CA SER A 67 -12.90 14.28 11.27
C SER A 67 -13.60 13.55 10.13
N LEU A 68 -14.82 13.08 10.41
CA LEU A 68 -15.68 12.44 9.42
C LEU A 68 -17.14 12.67 9.82
N GLY A 69 -17.97 13.17 8.92
CA GLY A 69 -19.37 13.43 9.29
C GLY A 69 -19.54 14.55 10.30
N ARG A 70 -18.59 15.50 10.37
CA ARG A 70 -18.51 16.56 11.39
C ARG A 70 -18.34 16.04 12.82
N ASN A 71 -17.73 14.86 12.99
CA ASN A 71 -17.36 14.33 14.29
C ASN A 71 -15.85 14.08 14.29
N LEU A 72 -15.19 14.48 15.37
CA LEU A 72 -13.79 14.18 15.61
C LEU A 72 -13.67 12.75 16.15
N TYR A 73 -12.78 11.97 15.55
CA TYR A 73 -12.41 10.64 15.99
C TYR A 73 -10.94 10.63 16.38
N GLU A 74 -10.64 10.03 17.53
CA GLU A 74 -9.30 9.69 17.98
C GLU A 74 -9.28 8.20 18.27
N MET A 75 -8.32 7.48 17.68
CA MET A 75 -8.24 6.03 17.78
C MET A 75 -6.79 5.56 17.97
N SER A 76 -6.62 4.46 18.70
CA SER A 76 -5.40 3.64 18.58
C SER A 76 -5.36 2.93 17.22
N ILE A 77 -4.20 2.38 16.85
CA ILE A 77 -4.08 1.61 15.59
C ILE A 77 -4.99 0.37 15.60
N ALA A 78 -5.21 -0.24 16.76
CA ALA A 78 -6.17 -1.33 16.93
C ALA A 78 -7.60 -0.89 16.60
N GLN A 79 -8.06 0.19 17.25
CA GLN A 79 -9.40 0.74 17.02
C GLN A 79 -9.60 1.16 15.56
N PHE A 80 -8.57 1.77 14.94
CA PHE A 80 -8.60 2.14 13.54
C PHE A 80 -8.70 0.93 12.61
N GLY A 81 -7.93 -0.14 12.88
CA GLY A 81 -8.00 -1.39 12.13
C GLY A 81 -9.38 -2.05 12.18
N VAL A 82 -10.03 -2.02 13.35
CA VAL A 82 -11.41 -2.51 13.51
C VAL A 82 -12.40 -1.59 12.79
N ALA A 83 -12.23 -0.28 12.90
CA ALA A 83 -13.11 0.69 12.24
C ALA A 83 -13.05 0.60 10.70
N LEU A 84 -11.89 0.27 10.12
CA LEU A 84 -11.76 -0.05 8.69
C LEU A 84 -12.41 -1.40 8.33
N GLY A 85 -12.63 -2.26 9.32
CA GLY A 85 -13.11 -3.63 9.14
C GLY A 85 -12.05 -4.56 8.55
N PHE A 86 -10.77 -4.30 8.87
CA PHE A 86 -9.65 -5.19 8.52
C PHE A 86 -9.32 -6.19 9.63
N TYR A 87 -9.77 -5.88 10.85
CA TYR A 87 -9.59 -6.71 12.02
C TYR A 87 -10.89 -6.77 12.84
N THR A 88 -11.11 -7.86 13.56
CA THR A 88 -12.12 -7.95 14.63
C THR A 88 -11.57 -7.44 15.96
N GLN A 89 -12.44 -7.30 16.96
CA GLN A 89 -12.03 -6.90 18.32
C GLN A 89 -11.12 -7.96 18.97
N GLU A 90 -11.33 -9.23 18.65
CA GLU A 90 -10.54 -10.35 19.14
C GLU A 90 -9.17 -10.39 18.48
N GLU A 91 -9.11 -10.21 17.15
CA GLU A 91 -7.87 -10.23 16.40
C GLU A 91 -6.87 -9.17 16.87
N VAL A 92 -7.34 -7.96 17.22
CA VAL A 92 -6.45 -6.88 17.68
C VAL A 92 -5.83 -7.11 19.07
N GLN A 93 -6.32 -8.10 19.82
CA GLN A 93 -5.71 -8.51 21.10
C GLN A 93 -4.66 -9.60 20.94
N THR A 94 -4.52 -10.18 19.74
CA THR A 94 -3.58 -11.28 19.50
C THR A 94 -2.13 -10.80 19.42
N ASP A 95 -1.20 -11.70 19.76
CA ASP A 95 0.23 -11.48 19.54
C ASP A 95 0.57 -11.24 18.06
N GLU A 96 -0.19 -11.85 17.14
CA GLU A 96 -0.04 -11.60 15.70
C GLU A 96 -0.28 -10.11 15.40
N PHE A 97 -1.36 -9.51 15.89
CA PHE A 97 -1.61 -8.09 15.66
C PHE A 97 -0.55 -7.20 16.32
N VAL A 98 -0.24 -7.47 17.59
CA VAL A 98 0.67 -6.64 18.40
C VAL A 98 2.09 -6.69 17.88
N ASN A 99 2.56 -7.85 17.40
CA ASN A 99 3.93 -8.09 16.95
C ASN A 99 4.14 -7.93 15.44
N GLY A 100 3.08 -7.70 14.66
CA GLY A 100 3.18 -7.45 13.23
C GLY A 100 4.04 -6.22 12.89
N LEU A 101 4.74 -6.29 11.76
CA LEU A 101 5.56 -5.20 11.24
C LEU A 101 4.69 -3.99 10.85
N ARG A 102 5.16 -2.79 11.22
CA ARG A 102 4.35 -1.57 11.19
C ARG A 102 4.71 -0.62 10.03
N GLY A 103 5.86 -0.80 9.41
CA GLY A 103 6.33 0.03 8.30
C GLY A 103 7.86 0.09 8.21
N VAL A 104 8.35 1.12 7.54
CA VAL A 104 9.78 1.34 7.25
C VAL A 104 10.19 2.74 7.67
N TYR A 105 11.34 2.84 8.32
CA TYR A 105 11.87 4.11 8.83
C TYR A 105 13.38 4.22 8.58
N ASN A 106 13.88 5.44 8.48
CA ASN A 106 15.32 5.72 8.31
C ASN A 106 16.17 5.42 9.56
N TYR A 107 15.53 5.17 10.70
CA TYR A 107 16.20 4.95 11.97
C TYR A 107 15.53 3.76 12.69
N PRO A 108 16.30 3.03 13.53
CA PRO A 108 15.78 1.86 14.21
C PRO A 108 14.52 2.19 15.02
N ARG A 109 13.45 1.45 14.73
CA ARG A 109 12.20 1.49 15.49
C ARG A 109 11.71 0.08 15.74
N PRO A 110 11.13 -0.20 16.93
CA PRO A 110 10.55 -1.51 17.21
C PRO A 110 9.50 -1.90 16.16
N LYS A 111 9.56 -3.16 15.71
CA LYS A 111 8.60 -3.74 14.75
C LYS A 111 8.53 -2.97 13.42
N CYS A 112 9.62 -2.33 13.02
CA CYS A 112 9.78 -1.65 11.75
C CYS A 112 11.05 -2.11 11.06
N LEU A 113 11.12 -1.93 9.76
CA LEU A 113 12.31 -2.19 8.97
C LEU A 113 13.05 -0.89 8.65
N ASP A 114 14.28 -1.02 8.19
CA ASP A 114 15.04 0.09 7.63
C ASP A 114 15.21 -0.03 6.10
N SER A 115 15.86 0.97 5.51
CA SER A 115 16.14 1.01 4.08
C SER A 115 17.08 -0.11 3.62
N THR A 116 17.92 -0.65 4.50
CA THR A 116 18.86 -1.73 4.20
C THR A 116 18.12 -3.05 4.00
N ASP A 117 17.11 -3.31 4.83
CA ASP A 117 16.23 -4.48 4.65
C ASP A 117 15.51 -4.41 3.30
N LEU A 118 14.97 -3.25 2.94
CA LEU A 118 14.31 -3.07 1.63
C LEU A 118 15.30 -3.21 0.47
N ALA A 119 16.50 -2.65 0.58
CA ALA A 119 17.52 -2.77 -0.45
C ALA A 119 17.93 -4.23 -0.68
N ARG A 120 18.13 -4.98 0.41
CA ARG A 120 18.44 -6.42 0.37
C ARG A 120 17.32 -7.18 -0.34
N PHE A 121 16.06 -6.94 0.04
CA PHE A 121 14.93 -7.58 -0.63
C PHE A 121 14.84 -7.19 -2.11
N TRP A 122 15.02 -5.92 -2.44
CA TRP A 122 14.96 -5.43 -3.82
C TRP A 122 15.98 -6.12 -4.73
N GLU A 123 17.21 -6.33 -4.26
CA GLU A 123 18.24 -7.10 -4.98
C GLU A 123 17.79 -8.54 -5.32
N THR A 124 16.92 -9.15 -4.50
CA THR A 124 16.40 -10.50 -4.74
C THR A 124 15.32 -10.57 -5.81
N ILE A 125 14.67 -9.45 -6.17
CA ILE A 125 13.53 -9.44 -7.08
C ILE A 125 13.75 -8.59 -8.34
N ALA A 126 14.64 -7.59 -8.30
CA ALA A 126 14.82 -6.63 -9.39
C ALA A 126 16.09 -6.90 -10.22
N THR A 127 16.16 -6.28 -11.39
CA THR A 127 17.33 -6.25 -12.27
C THR A 127 18.19 -4.99 -12.07
N GLN A 128 17.59 -3.94 -11.54
CA GLN A 128 18.25 -2.66 -11.26
C GLN A 128 18.52 -2.51 -9.75
N PRO A 129 19.59 -1.80 -9.36
CA PRO A 129 19.87 -1.50 -7.95
C PRO A 129 18.71 -0.77 -7.27
N PHE A 130 18.62 -0.90 -5.95
CA PHE A 130 17.70 -0.12 -5.13
C PHE A 130 18.13 1.35 -5.11
N ASP A 131 17.24 2.25 -5.51
CA ASP A 131 17.52 3.68 -5.62
C ASP A 131 16.24 4.51 -5.43
N GLN A 132 16.31 5.83 -5.59
CA GLN A 132 15.16 6.75 -5.51
C GLN A 132 14.09 6.47 -6.58
N MET A 133 14.46 5.79 -7.68
CA MET A 133 13.59 5.51 -8.82
C MET A 133 13.38 4.00 -9.01
N ASN A 134 12.98 3.30 -7.95
CA ASN A 134 12.63 1.87 -7.98
C ASN A 134 11.48 1.58 -8.97
N LEU A 135 11.80 1.34 -10.25
CA LEU A 135 10.81 1.12 -11.31
C LEU A 135 10.18 -0.26 -11.16
N ILE A 136 8.85 -0.34 -11.25
CA ILE A 136 8.13 -1.63 -11.20
C ILE A 136 8.60 -2.54 -12.34
N THR A 137 8.84 -2.00 -13.54
CA THR A 137 9.32 -2.75 -14.71
C THR A 137 10.67 -3.43 -14.50
N SER A 138 11.48 -2.97 -13.53
CA SER A 138 12.76 -3.61 -13.21
C SER A 138 12.62 -4.88 -12.35
N VAL A 139 11.47 -5.10 -11.72
CA VAL A 139 11.17 -6.34 -10.98
C VAL A 139 11.07 -7.47 -11.98
N ARG A 140 11.66 -8.64 -11.72
CA ARG A 140 11.74 -9.74 -12.69
C ARG A 140 10.45 -10.52 -12.84
N ASP A 141 9.73 -10.69 -11.73
CA ASP A 141 8.49 -11.46 -11.70
C ASP A 141 7.28 -10.58 -12.05
N PRO A 142 6.52 -10.90 -13.10
CA PRO A 142 5.34 -10.15 -13.51
C PRO A 142 4.22 -10.16 -12.46
N ILE A 143 4.10 -11.19 -11.61
CA ILE A 143 3.13 -11.20 -10.51
C ILE A 143 3.55 -10.19 -9.45
N HIS A 144 4.84 -10.10 -9.14
CA HIS A 144 5.33 -9.05 -8.23
C HIS A 144 5.12 -7.65 -8.83
N ARG A 145 5.29 -7.48 -10.15
CA ARG A 145 4.96 -6.21 -10.84
C ARG A 145 3.48 -5.87 -10.68
N TYR A 146 2.59 -6.84 -10.89
CA TYR A 146 1.15 -6.68 -10.75
C TYR A 146 0.78 -6.29 -9.31
N ILE A 147 1.32 -6.99 -8.32
CA ILE A 147 1.08 -6.69 -6.90
C ILE A 147 1.59 -5.30 -6.52
N LEU A 148 2.77 -4.89 -6.99
CA LEU A 148 3.28 -3.53 -6.75
C LEU A 148 2.41 -2.47 -7.40
N LYS A 149 1.91 -2.71 -8.62
CA LYS A 149 0.96 -1.82 -9.29
C LYS A 149 -0.34 -1.73 -8.49
N ALA A 150 -0.86 -2.85 -8.00
CA ALA A 150 -2.05 -2.90 -7.17
C ALA A 150 -1.87 -2.11 -5.87
N LEU A 151 -0.79 -2.36 -5.12
CA LEU A 151 -0.46 -1.59 -3.92
C LEU A 151 -0.37 -0.09 -4.20
N ALA A 152 0.35 0.27 -5.28
CA ALA A 152 0.61 1.64 -5.68
C ALA A 152 -0.68 2.44 -5.91
N THR A 153 -1.69 1.84 -6.54
CA THR A 153 -2.90 2.56 -7.00
C THR A 153 -4.16 2.29 -6.16
N THR A 154 -4.19 1.20 -5.39
CA THR A 154 -5.39 0.81 -4.61
C THR A 154 -5.25 1.23 -3.15
N VAL A 155 -4.19 0.79 -2.46
CA VAL A 155 -4.06 1.02 -1.01
C VAL A 155 -3.17 2.21 -0.68
N VAL A 156 -2.08 2.40 -1.42
CA VAL A 156 -1.26 3.62 -1.32
C VAL A 156 -1.88 4.74 -2.16
N ALA A 157 -2.62 4.38 -3.22
CA ALA A 157 -3.45 5.21 -4.08
C ALA A 157 -2.79 6.45 -4.70
N ARG A 158 -1.63 6.25 -5.32
CA ARG A 158 -0.81 7.28 -5.95
C ARG A 158 -1.31 7.61 -7.35
N LYS A 159 -1.50 8.90 -7.63
CA LYS A 159 -1.75 9.42 -8.98
C LYS A 159 -0.47 9.55 -9.81
N SER A 160 0.60 10.03 -9.19
CA SER A 160 1.89 10.25 -9.86
C SER A 160 2.89 9.18 -9.45
N GLY A 161 3.62 8.63 -10.41
CA GLY A 161 4.66 7.63 -10.14
C GLY A 161 4.09 6.25 -9.79
N GLU A 162 2.88 5.94 -10.24
CA GLU A 162 2.24 4.62 -10.09
C GLU A 162 3.02 3.46 -10.74
N ASN A 163 4.00 3.76 -11.61
CA ASN A 163 4.91 2.78 -12.20
C ASN A 163 6.26 2.67 -11.43
N LYS A 164 6.36 3.31 -10.26
CA LYS A 164 7.50 3.22 -9.33
C LYS A 164 7.02 2.56 -8.05
N ALA A 165 7.80 1.70 -7.42
CA ALA A 165 7.52 1.15 -6.11
C ALA A 165 8.14 2.06 -5.03
N ASN A 166 7.34 2.60 -4.12
CA ASN A 166 7.87 3.33 -2.97
C ASN A 166 8.24 2.33 -1.84
N TRP A 167 8.79 2.84 -0.75
CA TRP A 167 9.21 2.00 0.37
C TRP A 167 8.05 1.22 1.01
N LEU A 168 6.85 1.80 1.03
CA LEU A 168 5.65 1.18 1.58
C LEU A 168 5.15 0.03 0.70
N ASP A 169 5.20 0.18 -0.63
CA ASP A 169 4.87 -0.88 -1.59
C ASP A 169 5.86 -2.03 -1.50
N ILE A 170 7.17 -1.72 -1.46
CA ILE A 170 8.25 -2.71 -1.36
C ILE A 170 8.16 -3.45 -0.03
N PHE A 171 7.90 -2.74 1.07
CA PHE A 171 7.64 -3.33 2.38
C PHE A 171 6.47 -4.30 2.35
N ALA A 172 5.35 -3.91 1.75
CA ALA A 172 4.19 -4.78 1.66
C ALA A 172 4.49 -6.03 0.84
N LEU A 173 5.16 -5.88 -0.31
CA LEU A 173 5.57 -7.00 -1.15
C LEU A 173 6.54 -7.93 -0.42
N MET A 174 7.56 -7.39 0.25
CA MET A 174 8.53 -8.17 1.03
C MET A 174 7.82 -9.00 2.10
N CYS A 175 6.89 -8.40 2.84
CA CYS A 175 6.10 -9.14 3.84
C CYS A 175 5.30 -10.30 3.23
N MET A 176 4.77 -10.14 2.01
CA MET A 176 4.04 -11.21 1.31
C MET A 176 4.98 -12.32 0.84
N VAL A 177 6.09 -11.96 0.18
CA VAL A 177 7.04 -12.92 -0.39
C VAL A 177 7.80 -13.69 0.70
N GLU A 178 8.23 -13.01 1.76
CA GLU A 178 8.96 -13.60 2.89
C GLU A 178 8.03 -14.18 3.98
N LYS A 179 6.71 -14.14 3.77
CA LYS A 179 5.68 -14.59 4.72
C LYS A 179 5.84 -13.96 6.11
N ARG A 180 6.20 -12.67 6.15
CA ARG A 180 6.37 -11.90 7.39
C ARG A 180 5.06 -11.26 7.77
N ASN A 181 4.68 -11.43 9.04
CA ASN A 181 3.48 -10.81 9.58
C ASN A 181 3.57 -9.28 9.55
N ARG A 182 2.60 -8.65 8.89
CA ARG A 182 2.45 -7.19 8.76
C ARG A 182 1.17 -6.75 9.47
N ASN A 183 1.28 -5.68 10.25
CA ASN A 183 0.12 -4.99 10.78
C ASN A 183 -0.53 -4.12 9.68
N LEU A 184 -1.65 -4.59 9.11
CA LEU A 184 -2.34 -3.92 8.00
C LEU A 184 -2.93 -2.57 8.41
N ALA A 185 -3.32 -2.40 9.67
CA ALA A 185 -3.85 -1.13 10.17
C ALA A 185 -2.77 -0.03 10.19
N SER A 186 -1.55 -0.37 10.64
CA SER A 186 -0.38 0.52 10.56
C SER A 186 -0.04 0.86 9.11
N PHE A 187 -0.05 -0.13 8.22
CA PHE A 187 0.20 0.06 6.79
C PHE A 187 -0.82 1.03 6.15
N PHE A 188 -2.10 0.88 6.50
CA PHE A 188 -3.15 1.75 5.99
C PHE A 188 -3.08 3.16 6.59
N ALA A 189 -2.79 3.29 7.88
CA ALA A 189 -2.57 4.59 8.52
C ALA A 189 -1.43 5.37 7.85
N TRP A 190 -0.34 4.68 7.48
CA TRP A 190 0.73 5.24 6.67
C TRP A 190 0.28 5.72 5.29
N SER A 191 -0.57 4.93 4.63
CA SER A 191 -1.14 5.29 3.33
C SER A 191 -2.00 6.55 3.41
N CYS A 192 -2.79 6.69 4.48
CA CYS A 192 -3.59 7.88 4.76
C CYS A 192 -2.74 9.12 5.14
N ASN A 193 -1.64 8.95 5.88
CA ASN A 193 -0.82 10.05 6.39
C ASN A 193 0.14 10.67 5.36
N ARG A 194 0.05 10.25 4.09
CA ARG A 194 1.02 10.66 3.09
C ARG A 194 0.97 12.19 2.88
N PRO A 195 2.11 12.89 2.88
CA PRO A 195 2.12 14.31 2.58
C PRO A 195 1.65 14.52 1.14
N ARG A 196 0.51 15.19 0.99
CA ARG A 196 -0.01 15.57 -0.33
C ARG A 196 0.83 16.71 -0.85
N ARG A 197 1.70 16.42 -1.82
CA ARG A 197 2.38 17.46 -2.58
C ARG A 197 1.30 18.32 -3.24
N GLY A 198 1.23 19.60 -2.85
CA GLY A 198 0.30 20.56 -3.44
C GLY A 198 0.53 20.73 -4.95
N GLY A 199 -0.39 21.43 -5.61
CA GLY A 199 -0.32 21.72 -7.04
C GLY A 199 -1.20 20.81 -7.91
N LYS A 200 -1.13 20.98 -9.23
CA LYS A 200 -2.04 20.37 -10.23
C LYS A 200 -2.10 18.84 -10.23
N TRP A 201 -1.15 18.18 -9.57
CA TRP A 201 -1.05 16.72 -9.49
C TRP A 201 -1.52 16.13 -8.16
N ALA A 202 -1.87 16.98 -7.18
CA ALA A 202 -2.48 16.54 -5.94
C ALA A 202 -3.84 15.89 -6.27
N ALA A 203 -4.06 14.68 -5.78
CA ALA A 203 -5.34 14.01 -5.93
C ALA A 203 -5.77 13.41 -4.60
N MET A 204 -7.08 13.55 -4.35
CA MET A 204 -7.73 12.94 -3.22
C MET A 204 -8.05 11.48 -3.51
N ASP A 205 -7.74 10.58 -2.59
CA ASP A 205 -7.74 9.13 -2.81
C ASP A 205 -8.32 8.37 -1.61
N LEU A 206 -8.33 7.04 -1.70
CA LEU A 206 -8.87 6.13 -0.67
C LEU A 206 -10.35 6.36 -0.35
N GLY A 207 -11.09 7.04 -1.23
CA GLY A 207 -12.50 7.37 -1.07
C GLY A 207 -13.39 6.18 -0.69
N PRO A 208 -13.25 5.01 -1.35
CA PRO A 208 -14.01 3.82 -0.97
C PRO A 208 -13.78 3.37 0.49
N TYR A 209 -12.51 3.32 0.92
CA TYR A 209 -12.15 2.97 2.30
C TYR A 209 -12.67 3.99 3.31
N ILE A 210 -12.61 5.28 2.98
CA ILE A 210 -13.12 6.37 3.83
C ILE A 210 -14.65 6.29 3.95
N ALA A 211 -15.36 5.96 2.88
CA ALA A 211 -16.80 5.75 2.91
C ALA A 211 -17.19 4.54 3.78
N ARG A 212 -16.44 3.43 3.68
CA ARG A 212 -16.60 2.28 4.59
C ARG A 212 -16.32 2.66 6.04
N LEU A 213 -15.24 3.38 6.30
CA LEU A 213 -14.89 3.87 7.62
C LEU A 213 -16.04 4.72 8.21
N ALA A 214 -16.59 5.65 7.42
CA ALA A 214 -17.73 6.51 7.82
C ALA A 214 -18.96 5.70 8.24
N ARG A 215 -19.27 4.62 7.51
CA ARG A 215 -20.36 3.71 7.85
C ARG A 215 -20.09 2.99 9.17
N ASN A 216 -18.89 2.44 9.32
CA ASN A 216 -18.51 1.64 10.49
C ASN A 216 -18.46 2.46 11.78
N VAL A 217 -18.00 3.72 11.71
CA VAL A 217 -17.97 4.65 12.85
C VAL A 217 -19.28 5.42 13.04
N ARG A 218 -20.31 5.09 12.24
CA ARG A 218 -21.65 5.72 12.27
C ARG A 218 -21.61 7.25 12.08
N ALA A 219 -20.71 7.74 11.24
CA ALA A 219 -20.54 9.18 10.93
C ALA A 219 -21.66 9.77 10.06
N LEU A 220 -22.57 8.94 9.53
CA LEU A 220 -23.57 9.33 8.52
C LEU A 220 -24.88 9.88 9.11
N THR A 221 -24.88 10.29 10.38
CA THR A 221 -26.07 10.85 11.03
C THR A 221 -26.37 12.28 10.59
N LYS A 222 -25.32 13.09 10.33
CA LYS A 222 -25.45 14.50 9.92
C LYS A 222 -25.40 14.68 8.41
N TYR A 223 -24.48 14.00 7.72
CA TYR A 223 -24.47 13.96 6.27
C TYR A 223 -25.16 12.67 5.81
N LYS A 224 -26.38 12.82 5.29
CA LYS A 224 -27.05 11.70 4.64
C LYS A 224 -26.36 11.41 3.31
N LEU A 225 -26.14 10.13 2.99
CA LEU A 225 -25.46 9.73 1.75
C LEU A 225 -26.14 10.28 0.50
N GLU A 226 -27.47 10.39 0.52
CA GLU A 226 -28.30 10.96 -0.56
C GLU A 226 -28.02 12.44 -0.86
N GLN A 227 -27.34 13.15 0.05
CA GLN A 227 -27.00 14.57 -0.08
C GLN A 227 -25.53 14.79 -0.46
N MET A 228 -24.74 13.71 -0.59
CA MET A 228 -23.33 13.77 -0.93
C MET A 228 -23.11 13.54 -2.42
N HIS A 229 -22.02 14.09 -2.95
CA HIS A 229 -21.61 13.84 -4.32
C HIS A 229 -20.80 12.54 -4.42
N GLU A 230 -21.41 11.52 -5.02
CA GLU A 230 -20.71 10.31 -5.46
C GLU A 230 -19.61 10.70 -6.45
N SER A 231 -18.41 10.20 -6.22
CA SER A 231 -17.27 10.44 -7.11
C SER A 231 -17.14 9.30 -8.14
N PHE A 232 -15.99 9.23 -8.82
CA PHE A 232 -15.74 8.22 -9.86
C PHE A 232 -16.00 6.79 -9.34
N PRO A 233 -16.49 5.87 -10.19
CA PRO A 233 -16.58 4.47 -9.80
C PRO A 233 -15.19 3.88 -9.55
N THR A 234 -15.13 2.78 -8.79
CA THR A 234 -13.94 1.92 -8.80
C THR A 234 -13.90 1.17 -10.13
N VAL A 235 -12.73 1.10 -10.75
CA VAL A 235 -12.53 0.42 -12.04
C VAL A 235 -11.34 -0.54 -11.99
N HIS A 236 -11.23 -1.42 -12.98
CA HIS A 236 -10.06 -2.28 -13.15
C HIS A 236 -8.92 -1.53 -13.88
N TRP A 237 -7.70 -2.07 -13.79
CA TRP A 237 -6.59 -1.57 -14.61
C TRP A 237 -6.83 -1.89 -16.08
N SER A 238 -6.55 -0.93 -16.96
CA SER A 238 -6.57 -1.17 -18.40
C SER A 238 -5.38 -2.03 -18.81
N VAL A 239 -5.47 -2.68 -19.99
CA VAL A 239 -4.33 -3.36 -20.62
C VAL A 239 -3.12 -2.42 -20.72
N ALA A 240 -3.34 -1.16 -21.11
CA ALA A 240 -2.28 -0.16 -21.21
C ALA A 240 -1.58 0.10 -19.86
N ASP A 241 -2.33 0.17 -18.75
CA ASP A 241 -1.77 0.34 -17.41
C ASP A 241 -0.85 -0.84 -17.03
N LEU A 242 -1.25 -2.06 -17.41
CA LEU A 242 -0.51 -3.28 -17.13
C LEU A 242 0.72 -3.45 -18.03
N GLN A 243 0.65 -3.00 -19.29
CA GLN A 243 1.80 -2.92 -20.20
C GLN A 243 2.83 -1.90 -19.69
N LEU A 244 2.40 -0.72 -19.25
CA LEU A 244 3.28 0.30 -18.67
C LEU A 244 3.97 -0.18 -17.38
N ALA A 245 3.31 -1.05 -16.61
CA ALA A 245 3.90 -1.70 -15.44
C ALA A 245 4.81 -2.90 -15.81
N GLY A 246 4.86 -3.29 -17.09
CA GLY A 246 5.59 -4.46 -17.57
C GLY A 246 4.97 -5.79 -17.14
N VAL A 247 3.72 -5.80 -16.69
CA VAL A 247 2.97 -7.03 -16.37
C VAL A 247 2.63 -7.77 -17.66
N LEU A 248 2.20 -7.03 -18.68
CA LEU A 248 1.91 -7.53 -20.02
C LEU A 248 2.99 -7.08 -21.02
N THR A 249 3.15 -7.85 -22.09
CA THR A 249 3.96 -7.49 -23.25
C THR A 249 3.27 -6.38 -24.06
N SER A 250 4.06 -5.63 -24.84
CA SER A 250 3.55 -4.64 -25.78
C SER A 250 3.07 -5.25 -27.11
N SER A 251 2.94 -6.58 -27.21
CA SER A 251 2.47 -7.27 -28.42
C SER A 251 0.96 -7.11 -28.61
N ASP A 252 0.49 -7.45 -29.81
CA ASP A 252 -0.93 -7.56 -30.15
C ASP A 252 -1.22 -8.98 -30.69
N PRO A 253 -1.93 -9.85 -29.94
CA PRO A 253 -2.53 -9.59 -28.63
C PRO A 253 -1.48 -9.44 -27.50
N PRO A 254 -1.81 -8.73 -26.41
CA PRO A 254 -0.94 -8.61 -25.24
C PRO A 254 -0.87 -9.95 -24.50
N GLU A 255 0.33 -10.35 -24.13
CA GLU A 255 0.62 -11.60 -23.43
C GLU A 255 1.21 -11.33 -22.05
N TRP A 256 1.16 -12.34 -21.17
CA TRP A 256 1.82 -12.26 -19.87
C TRP A 256 3.34 -12.19 -20.04
N ASN A 257 3.98 -11.20 -19.43
CA ASN A 257 5.43 -11.09 -19.54
C ASN A 257 6.10 -12.21 -18.74
N HIS A 258 6.97 -13.03 -19.35
CA HIS A 258 7.62 -14.13 -18.65
C HIS A 258 8.64 -13.64 -17.59
N SER A 259 8.73 -14.37 -16.49
CA SER A 259 9.72 -14.09 -15.44
C SER A 259 11.13 -14.11 -16.02
N GLN A 260 11.88 -13.03 -15.79
CA GLN A 260 13.31 -13.01 -16.13
C GLN A 260 14.10 -13.84 -15.11
N GLY A 261 15.07 -14.63 -15.60
CA GLY A 261 15.95 -15.46 -14.76
C GLY A 261 16.72 -14.62 -13.71
N ALA A 262 17.27 -15.28 -12.69
CA ALA A 262 18.09 -14.61 -11.69
C ALA A 262 19.29 -13.89 -12.35
N PRO A 263 19.65 -12.66 -11.91
CA PRO A 263 20.89 -12.05 -12.34
C PRO A 263 22.05 -12.98 -11.95
N PRO A 264 23.14 -13.05 -12.75
CA PRO A 264 24.34 -13.76 -12.33
C PRO A 264 24.80 -13.21 -10.98
N ALA A 265 25.17 -14.11 -10.06
CA ALA A 265 25.61 -13.74 -8.72
C ALA A 265 26.71 -12.66 -8.82
N ARG A 266 26.45 -11.47 -8.28
CA ARG A 266 27.48 -10.43 -8.18
C ARG A 266 28.54 -10.92 -7.21
N GLN A 267 29.81 -10.91 -7.65
CA GLN A 267 30.92 -11.15 -6.74
C GLN A 267 30.88 -10.10 -5.61
N PRO A 268 31.12 -10.51 -4.35
CA PRO A 268 31.14 -9.57 -3.25
C PRO A 268 32.21 -8.50 -3.50
N VAL A 269 31.79 -7.24 -3.60
CA VAL A 269 32.71 -6.11 -3.66
C VAL A 269 33.40 -6.00 -2.29
N PRO A 270 34.74 -6.08 -2.21
CA PRO A 270 35.45 -5.92 -0.95
C PRO A 270 35.08 -4.56 -0.34
N ARG A 271 34.58 -4.56 0.89
CA ARG A 271 34.40 -3.31 1.66
C ARG A 271 35.76 -2.64 1.79
N GLN A 272 36.00 -1.56 1.04
CA GLN A 272 37.12 -0.68 1.32
C GLN A 272 36.91 -0.11 2.73
N ARG A 273 37.76 -0.52 3.68
CA ARG A 273 37.82 0.10 5.00
C ARG A 273 38.13 1.58 4.77
N ARG A 274 37.21 2.46 5.14
CA ARG A 274 37.56 3.87 5.33
C ARG A 274 38.54 3.93 6.48
N GLU A 275 39.80 4.25 6.18
CA GLU A 275 40.76 4.64 7.20
C GLU A 275 40.26 5.91 7.87
N VAL A 276 40.06 5.85 9.18
CA VAL A 276 39.74 7.00 10.01
C VAL A 276 41.06 7.73 10.28
N PRO A 277 41.21 9.02 9.97
CA PRO A 277 42.42 9.75 10.28
C PRO A 277 42.59 9.85 11.79
N VAL A 278 43.78 9.51 12.28
CA VAL A 278 44.17 9.69 13.69
C VAL A 278 44.43 11.19 13.92
N PRO A 279 43.85 11.84 14.94
CA PRO A 279 44.14 13.24 15.25
C PRO A 279 45.60 13.40 15.73
N GLN A 280 46.27 14.44 15.25
CA GLN A 280 47.57 14.92 15.77
C GLN A 280 47.38 15.78 17.01
#